data_AF-A0AAF0S6W7-F1
#
_entry.id   AF-A0AAF0S6W7-F1
#
_cell.length_a   1.000
_cell.length_b   1.000
_cell.length_c   1.000
_cell.angle_alpha   90.00
_cell.angle_beta   90.00
_cell.angle_gamma   90.00
#
_symmetry.space_group_name_H-M   'P 1'
#
loop_
_entity.id
_entity.type
_entity.pdbx_description
1 polymer ?
#
loop_
_entity_poly.entity_id
_entity_poly.type
_entity_poly.pdbx_seq_one_letter_code
_entity_poly.pdbx_strand_id
1 'polypeptide(L)'
;MTENKGNAYRMKQVWTMFLVLLAAAVGIILYWGADTSASVAAGAVILIIGIAVAGVGATHSSAPDKFGPGEMLSRVAAGLVIILIGIVLVITEYCDLWVAAVVFIVGIALIGLLAATNNSKHSKY
;
A
#
# COMPACT_ATOMS: atom_id res chain seq x y z
N MET A 1 31.92 -7.01 -10.50
CA MET A 1 30.58 -7.54 -10.83
C MET A 1 29.71 -6.35 -11.21
N THR A 2 29.43 -6.15 -12.49
CA THR A 2 28.49 -5.12 -12.95
C THR A 2 27.11 -5.50 -12.43
N GLU A 3 26.63 -4.82 -11.39
CA GLU A 3 25.26 -5.01 -10.89
C GLU A 3 24.30 -4.94 -12.06
N ASN A 4 23.54 -6.01 -12.27
CA ASN A 4 22.57 -6.12 -13.34
C ASN A 4 21.33 -5.28 -13.00
N LYS A 5 21.50 -3.95 -12.95
CA LYS A 5 20.46 -2.98 -12.59
C LYS A 5 19.25 -3.13 -13.51
N GLY A 6 19.46 -3.49 -14.78
CA GLY A 6 18.40 -3.80 -15.74
C GLY A 6 17.50 -4.96 -15.31
N ASN A 7 18.08 -6.05 -14.75
CA ASN A 7 17.27 -7.18 -14.26
C ASN A 7 16.43 -6.79 -13.03
N ALA A 8 16.96 -5.96 -12.13
CA ALA A 8 16.21 -5.47 -10.98
C ALA A 8 14.99 -4.63 -11.38
N TYR A 9 15.13 -3.74 -12.38
CA TYR A 9 13.99 -2.96 -12.90
C TYR A 9 12.93 -3.83 -13.57
N ARG A 10 13.35 -4.81 -14.38
CA ARG A 10 12.44 -5.75 -15.05
C ARG A 10 11.68 -6.62 -14.03
N MET A 11 12.36 -7.08 -12.98
CA MET A 11 11.72 -7.82 -11.90
C MET A 11 10.70 -6.98 -11.14
N LYS A 12 10.99 -5.69 -10.84
CA LYS A 12 10.01 -4.79 -10.21
C LYS A 12 8.74 -4.64 -11.08
N GLN A 13 8.89 -4.48 -12.39
CA GLN A 13 7.75 -4.40 -13.32
C GLN A 13 6.93 -5.70 -13.38
N VAL A 14 7.61 -6.85 -13.43
CA VAL A 14 6.94 -8.16 -13.42
C VAL A 14 6.12 -8.35 -12.15
N TRP A 15 6.69 -8.01 -10.99
CA TRP A 15 5.96 -8.05 -9.71
C TRP A 15 4.75 -7.14 -9.69
N THR A 16 4.88 -5.91 -10.20
CA THR A 16 3.74 -4.98 -10.30
C THR A 16 2.64 -5.54 -11.19
N MET A 17 2.98 -6.04 -12.40
CA MET A 17 1.97 -6.63 -13.29
C MET A 17 1.30 -7.86 -12.68
N PHE A 18 2.08 -8.74 -12.04
CA PHE A 18 1.54 -9.91 -11.35
C PHE A 18 0.53 -9.52 -10.27
N LEU A 19 0.85 -8.54 -9.44
CA LEU A 19 -0.04 -8.08 -8.37
C LEU A 19 -1.28 -7.35 -8.90
N VAL A 20 -1.18 -6.63 -10.02
CA VAL A 20 -2.35 -6.01 -10.67
C VAL A 20 -3.28 -7.07 -11.26
N LEU A 21 -2.73 -8.09 -11.92
CA LEU A 21 -3.52 -9.22 -12.43
C LEU A 21 -4.17 -10.01 -11.29
N LEU A 22 -3.44 -10.22 -10.19
CA LEU A 22 -3.97 -10.84 -8.98
C LEU A 22 -5.11 -10.01 -8.39
N ALA A 23 -4.94 -8.68 -8.29
CA ALA A 23 -5.98 -7.78 -7.80
C ALA A 23 -7.26 -7.89 -8.65
N ALA A 24 -7.12 -7.84 -9.98
CA ALA A 24 -8.24 -7.99 -10.89
C ALA A 24 -8.92 -9.36 -10.75
N ALA A 25 -8.14 -10.45 -10.68
CA ALA A 25 -8.68 -11.80 -10.49
C ALA A 25 -9.46 -11.92 -9.17
N VAL A 26 -8.91 -11.41 -8.07
CA VAL A 26 -9.57 -11.41 -6.76
C VAL A 26 -10.85 -10.57 -6.79
N GLY A 27 -10.82 -9.37 -7.40
CA GLY A 27 -12.02 -8.54 -7.53
C GLY A 27 -13.13 -9.21 -8.33
N ILE A 28 -12.79 -9.90 -9.43
CA ILE A 28 -13.74 -10.67 -10.23
C ILE A 28 -14.32 -11.82 -9.42
N ILE A 29 -13.49 -12.59 -8.72
CA ILE A 29 -13.93 -13.73 -7.90
C ILE A 29 -14.85 -13.25 -6.78
N LEU A 30 -14.54 -12.15 -6.11
CA LEU A 30 -15.37 -11.62 -5.03
C LEU A 30 -16.73 -11.13 -5.53
N TYR A 31 -16.76 -10.36 -6.61
CA TYR A 31 -18.00 -9.80 -7.12
C TYR A 31 -18.88 -10.86 -7.82
N TRP A 32 -18.31 -11.66 -8.72
CA TRP A 32 -19.07 -12.63 -9.52
C TRP A 32 -19.15 -14.03 -8.90
N GLY A 33 -18.09 -14.44 -8.19
CA GLY A 33 -17.98 -15.80 -7.65
C GLY A 33 -18.52 -15.94 -6.23
N ALA A 34 -18.34 -14.91 -5.39
CA ALA A 34 -18.78 -14.91 -3.99
C ALA A 34 -20.01 -14.02 -3.73
N ASP A 35 -20.54 -13.37 -4.78
CA ASP A 35 -21.73 -12.50 -4.72
C ASP A 35 -21.63 -11.41 -3.64
N THR A 36 -20.42 -10.89 -3.42
CA THR A 36 -20.17 -9.80 -2.47
C THR A 36 -20.48 -8.44 -3.10
N SER A 37 -20.70 -7.41 -2.27
CA SER A 37 -20.97 -6.08 -2.79
C SER A 37 -19.80 -5.54 -3.63
N ALA A 38 -20.14 -4.64 -4.57
CA ALA A 38 -19.13 -3.94 -5.37
C ALA A 38 -18.11 -3.19 -4.50
N SER A 39 -18.53 -2.71 -3.32
CA SER A 39 -17.69 -2.03 -2.33
C SER A 39 -16.60 -2.95 -1.77
N VAL A 40 -16.96 -4.16 -1.35
CA VAL A 40 -16.00 -5.15 -0.84
C VAL A 40 -15.06 -5.63 -1.93
N ALA A 41 -15.57 -5.90 -3.13
CA ALA A 41 -14.75 -6.30 -4.27
C ALA A 41 -13.74 -5.19 -4.65
N ALA A 42 -14.17 -3.93 -4.74
CA ALA A 42 -13.30 -2.79 -4.99
C ALA A 42 -12.29 -2.58 -3.84
N GLY A 43 -12.73 -2.73 -2.59
CA GLY A 43 -11.88 -2.63 -1.41
C GLY A 43 -10.74 -3.66 -1.42
N ALA A 44 -11.04 -4.92 -1.78
CA ALA A 44 -10.03 -5.96 -1.92
C ALA A 44 -9.03 -5.68 -3.06
N VAL A 45 -9.50 -5.20 -4.20
CA VAL A 45 -8.63 -4.77 -5.32
C VAL A 45 -7.68 -3.66 -4.87
N ILE A 46 -8.21 -2.62 -4.25
CA ILE A 46 -7.44 -1.48 -3.75
C ILE A 46 -6.42 -1.94 -2.70
N LEU A 47 -6.80 -2.84 -1.79
CA LEU A 47 -5.93 -3.41 -0.78
C LEU A 47 -4.71 -4.10 -1.42
N ILE A 48 -4.92 -4.96 -2.43
CA ILE A 48 -3.83 -5.67 -3.12
C ILE A 48 -2.93 -4.68 -3.87
N ILE A 49 -3.50 -3.66 -4.53
CA ILE A 49 -2.72 -2.60 -5.18
C ILE A 49 -1.87 -1.84 -4.15
N GLY A 50 -2.42 -1.52 -2.98
CA GLY A 50 -1.69 -0.85 -1.91
C GLY A 50 -0.51 -1.69 -1.41
N ILE A 51 -0.68 -3.01 -1.25
CA ILE A 51 0.41 -3.95 -0.95
C ILE A 51 1.49 -3.90 -2.03
N ALA A 52 1.10 -3.88 -3.31
CA ALA A 52 2.04 -3.78 -4.41
C ALA A 52 2.87 -2.49 -4.36
N VAL A 53 2.21 -1.35 -4.14
CA VAL A 53 2.87 -0.04 -4.02
C VAL A 53 3.81 -0.01 -2.82
N ALA A 54 3.38 -0.51 -1.66
CA ALA A 54 4.21 -0.57 -0.46
C ALA A 54 5.43 -1.49 -0.66
N GLY A 55 5.21 -2.69 -1.21
CA GLY A 55 6.26 -3.68 -1.46
C GLY A 55 7.30 -3.19 -2.47
N VAL A 56 6.87 -2.61 -3.59
CA VAL A 56 7.79 -2.01 -4.57
C VAL A 56 8.48 -0.78 -4.00
N GLY A 57 7.76 0.05 -3.22
CA GLY A 57 8.31 1.19 -2.50
C GLY A 57 9.45 0.81 -1.56
N ALA A 58 9.31 -0.31 -0.85
CA ALA A 58 10.33 -0.82 0.07
C ALA A 58 11.65 -1.24 -0.61
N THR A 59 11.67 -1.39 -1.94
CA THR A 59 12.87 -1.71 -2.73
C THR A 59 13.63 -0.47 -3.24
N HIS A 60 13.19 0.74 -2.87
CA HIS A 60 13.86 1.99 -3.22
C HIS A 60 14.89 2.38 -2.16
N SER A 61 15.71 3.39 -2.47
CA SER A 61 16.74 3.87 -1.55
C SER A 61 16.13 4.41 -0.26
N SER A 62 16.69 4.00 0.87
CA SER A 62 16.41 4.56 2.21
C SER A 62 17.24 5.81 2.52
N ALA A 63 18.08 6.27 1.58
CA ALA A 63 18.86 7.48 1.79
C ALA A 63 17.93 8.67 2.07
N PRO A 64 18.14 9.41 3.18
CA PRO A 64 17.34 10.59 3.48
C PRO A 64 17.55 11.66 2.41
N ASP A 65 16.45 12.25 1.94
CA ASP A 65 16.51 13.42 1.06
C ASP A 65 16.82 14.65 1.91
N LYS A 66 17.53 15.63 1.35
CA LYS A 66 18.04 16.82 2.08
C LYS A 66 16.94 17.63 2.79
N PHE A 67 15.66 17.43 2.43
CA PHE A 67 14.51 18.15 2.96
C PHE A 67 13.28 17.28 3.27
N GLY A 68 13.42 15.97 3.49
CA GLY A 68 12.24 15.14 3.78
C GLY A 68 12.49 13.64 3.96
N PRO A 69 11.41 12.87 4.16
CA PRO A 69 11.49 11.42 4.22
C PRO A 69 12.07 10.87 2.91
N GLY A 70 12.98 9.90 3.04
CA GLY A 70 13.59 9.23 1.88
C GLY A 70 12.55 8.61 0.95
N GLU A 71 12.90 8.42 -0.32
CA GLU A 71 12.00 7.95 -1.38
C GLU A 71 11.32 6.60 -1.04
N MET A 72 12.04 5.69 -0.38
CA MET A 72 11.46 4.46 0.14
C MET A 72 10.28 4.73 1.09
N LEU A 73 10.47 5.65 2.04
CA LEU A 73 9.51 5.91 3.10
C LEU A 73 8.23 6.55 2.56
N SER A 74 8.36 7.50 1.62
CA SER A 74 7.20 8.15 1.00
C SER A 74 6.36 7.18 0.18
N ARG A 75 7.01 6.30 -0.60
CA ARG A 75 6.32 5.27 -1.40
C ARG A 75 5.65 4.20 -0.53
N VAL A 76 6.32 3.76 0.54
CA VAL A 76 5.74 2.81 1.50
C VAL A 76 4.53 3.44 2.20
N ALA A 77 4.64 4.68 2.67
CA ALA A 77 3.54 5.40 3.31
C ALA A 77 2.34 5.55 2.35
N ALA A 78 2.57 5.90 1.08
CA ALA A 78 1.53 5.95 0.07
C ALA A 78 0.84 4.59 -0.11
N GLY A 79 1.60 3.49 -0.18
CA GLY A 79 1.05 2.14 -0.25
C GLY A 79 0.21 1.78 0.98
N LEU A 80 0.65 2.13 2.18
CA LEU A 80 -0.10 1.92 3.42
C LEU A 80 -1.43 2.70 3.45
N VAL A 81 -1.45 3.93 2.92
CA VAL A 81 -2.69 4.72 2.80
C VAL A 81 -3.67 4.06 1.83
N ILE A 82 -3.18 3.53 0.70
CA ILE A 82 -4.02 2.78 -0.25
C ILE A 82 -4.58 1.51 0.40
N ILE A 83 -3.75 0.76 1.15
CA ILE A 83 -4.21 -0.40 1.92
C ILE A 83 -5.33 0.01 2.88
N LEU A 84 -5.15 1.11 3.61
CA LEU A 84 -6.15 1.61 4.56
C LEU A 84 -7.47 1.96 3.88
N ILE A 85 -7.44 2.59 2.71
CA ILE A 85 -8.66 2.84 1.90
C ILE A 85 -9.35 1.53 1.53
N GLY A 86 -8.58 0.52 1.09
CA GLY A 86 -9.10 -0.80 0.78
C GLY A 86 -9.77 -1.47 1.98
N ILE A 87 -9.11 -1.44 3.15
CA ILE A 87 -9.66 -1.96 4.40
C ILE A 87 -10.96 -1.24 4.75
N VAL A 88 -10.98 0.10 4.69
CA VAL A 88 -12.18 0.90 5.00
C VAL A 88 -13.36 0.50 4.11
N LEU A 89 -13.14 0.35 2.81
CA LEU A 89 -14.19 -0.08 1.87
C LEU A 89 -14.70 -1.50 2.15
N VAL A 90 -13.83 -2.40 2.64
CA VAL A 90 -14.25 -3.75 3.02
C VAL A 90 -15.06 -3.71 4.32
N ILE A 91 -14.59 -3.01 5.35
CA ILE A 91 -15.25 -3.02 6.67
C ILE A 91 -16.58 -2.25 6.67
N THR A 92 -16.78 -1.27 5.76
CA THR A 92 -18.05 -0.51 5.68
C THR A 92 -19.26 -1.38 5.38
N GLU A 93 -19.07 -2.60 4.88
CA GLU A 93 -20.17 -3.57 4.72
C GLU A 93 -20.51 -4.32 6.02
N TYR A 94 -19.59 -4.34 6.98
CA TYR A 94 -19.71 -5.14 8.21
C TYR A 94 -19.82 -4.29 9.48
N CYS A 95 -19.65 -2.97 9.39
CA CYS A 95 -19.72 -2.07 10.54
C CYS A 95 -20.35 -0.72 10.18
N ASP A 96 -20.79 0.01 11.20
CA ASP A 96 -21.31 1.36 11.03
C ASP A 96 -20.25 2.30 10.46
N LEU A 97 -20.71 3.29 9.69
CA LEU A 97 -19.85 4.30 9.06
C LEU A 97 -18.94 5.03 10.06
N TRP A 98 -19.41 5.26 11.29
CA TRP A 98 -18.60 5.92 12.33
C TRP A 98 -17.43 5.02 12.79
N VAL A 99 -17.60 3.70 12.83
CA VAL A 99 -16.52 2.75 13.14
C VAL A 99 -15.48 2.77 12.03
N ALA A 100 -15.94 2.73 10.77
CA ALA A 100 -15.05 2.83 9.61
C ALA A 100 -14.25 4.15 9.60
N ALA A 101 -14.89 5.28 9.96
CA ALA A 101 -14.23 6.58 10.09
C ALA A 101 -13.16 6.59 11.20
N VAL A 102 -13.44 5.99 12.36
CA VAL A 102 -12.46 5.85 13.45
C VAL A 102 -11.27 5.01 12.99
N VAL A 103 -11.50 3.88 12.31
CA VAL A 103 -10.42 3.05 11.76
C VAL A 103 -9.56 3.85 10.77
N PHE A 104 -10.18 4.67 9.92
CA PHE A 104 -9.45 5.52 8.97
C PHE A 104 -8.58 6.56 9.67
N ILE A 105 -9.13 7.28 10.65
CA ILE A 105 -8.39 8.32 11.39
C ILE A 105 -7.23 7.71 12.18
N VAL A 106 -7.48 6.61 12.91
CA VAL A 106 -6.45 5.90 13.68
C VAL A 106 -5.38 5.33 12.74
N GLY A 107 -5.78 4.76 11.60
CA GLY A 107 -4.86 4.24 10.58
C GLY A 107 -3.93 5.32 10.02
N ILE A 108 -4.45 6.48 9.64
CA ILE A 108 -3.62 7.61 9.17
C ILE A 108 -2.66 8.08 10.25
N ALA A 109 -3.13 8.21 11.50
CA ALA A 109 -2.30 8.63 12.61
C ALA A 109 -1.14 7.65 12.86
N LEU A 110 -1.41 6.35 12.80
CA LEU A 110 -0.38 5.31 12.93
C LEU A 110 0.63 5.34 11.78
N ILE A 111 0.17 5.49 10.53
CA ILE A 111 1.06 5.61 9.37
C ILE A 111 1.95 6.85 9.51
N GLY A 112 1.39 7.99 9.93
CA GLY A 112 2.14 9.22 10.19
C GLY A 112 3.18 9.06 11.30
N LEU A 113 2.82 8.42 12.41
CA LEU A 113 3.72 8.15 13.53
C LEU A 113 4.86 7.19 13.13
N LEU A 114 4.55 6.12 12.41
CA LEU A 114 5.55 5.17 11.90
C LEU A 114 6.50 5.84 10.90
N ALA A 115 5.97 6.70 10.03
CA ALA A 115 6.80 7.46 9.09
C ALA A 115 7.73 8.44 9.83
N ALA A 116 7.20 9.19 10.79
CA ALA A 116 7.98 10.13 11.58
C ALA A 116 9.10 9.44 12.39
N THR A 117 8.78 8.33 13.06
CA THR A 117 9.76 7.56 13.86
C THR A 117 10.81 6.87 13.01
N ASN A 118 10.48 6.44 11.79
CA ASN A 118 11.47 5.87 10.89
C ASN A 118 12.39 6.96 10.31
N ASN A 119 11.85 8.13 10.00
CA ASN A 119 12.63 9.26 9.52
C ASN A 119 13.60 9.80 10.58
N SER A 120 13.19 9.84 11.86
CA SER A 120 14.05 10.34 12.95
C SER A 120 15.31 9.49 13.16
N LYS A 121 15.30 8.20 12.81
CA LYS A 121 16.48 7.31 12.87
C LYS A 121 17.56 7.67 11.84
N HIS A 122 17.17 8.35 10.77
CA HIS A 122 18.06 8.72 9.66
C HIS A 122 18.38 10.22 9.63
N SER A 123 17.79 11.01 10.53
CA SER A 123 18.16 12.40 10.76
C SER A 123 19.60 12.47 11.26
N LYS A 124 20.47 13.15 10.53
CA LYS A 124 21.88 13.38 10.90
C LYS A 124 22.08 14.57 11.86
N TYR A 125 21.03 14.92 12.60
CA TYR A 125 21.06 15.89 13.68
C TYR A 125 20.53 15.23 14.94
#